data_AF-A0A381XJA4-F1
#
_entry.id   AF-A0A381XJA4-F1
#
_cell.length_a   1.000
_cell.length_b   1.000
_cell.length_c   1.000
_cell.angle_alpha   90.00
_cell.angle_beta   90.00
_cell.angle_gamma   90.00
#
_symmetry.space_group_name_H-M   'P 1'
#
loop_
_entity.id
_entity.type
_entity.pdbx_description
1 polymer ?
#
loop_
_entity_poly.entity_id
_entity_poly.type
_entity_poly.pdbx_seq_one_letter_code
_entity_poly.pdbx_strand_id
1 'polypeptide(L)'
;MNTGDLIERNIKGKLLLFLSPLVLLTSMVWFTSDFTAQKLAYLFQIYLSLTLCFISGFLWSQSGLFKAANLRYLGSIILLVTLSSGFLSILLIPVYGLIMILILLLGIRFLQLPDRIKTIFPLWFLQLVNKINVMICICILLMLAYWLNPYSNPLSYF
;
A
#
# COMPACT_ATOMS: atom_id res chain seq x y z
N MET A 1 19.01 -22.60 16.95
CA MET A 1 18.30 -21.60 16.12
C MET A 1 18.94 -21.63 14.74
N ASN A 2 18.18 -21.92 13.68
CA ASN A 2 18.75 -22.06 12.35
C ASN A 2 19.00 -20.66 11.74
N THR A 3 20.06 -20.48 10.96
CA THR A 3 20.40 -19.16 10.37
C THR A 3 19.29 -18.63 9.46
N GLY A 4 18.55 -19.52 8.80
CA GLY A 4 17.36 -19.19 8.00
C GLY A 4 16.24 -18.52 8.79
N ASP A 5 15.98 -18.97 10.02
CA ASP A 5 14.92 -18.41 10.88
C ASP A 5 15.23 -16.97 11.32
N LEU A 6 16.53 -16.69 11.53
CA LEU A 6 17.00 -15.35 11.89
C LEU A 6 16.84 -14.36 10.72
N ILE A 7 17.12 -14.79 9.50
CA ILE A 7 16.96 -13.98 8.28
C ILE A 7 15.49 -13.67 8.05
N GLU A 8 14.61 -14.69 8.15
CA GLU A 8 13.17 -14.52 8.03
C GLU A 8 12.62 -13.52 9.05
N ARG A 9 13.00 -13.66 10.33
CA ARG A 9 12.57 -12.75 11.40
C ARG A 9 13.04 -11.33 11.15
N ASN A 10 14.28 -11.15 10.70
CA ASN A 10 14.84 -9.82 10.43
C ASN A 10 14.12 -9.13 9.27
N ILE A 11 13.86 -9.84 8.18
CA ILE A 11 13.11 -9.30 7.02
C ILE A 11 11.69 -8.91 7.42
N LYS A 12 10.99 -9.79 8.15
CA LYS A 12 9.64 -9.50 8.69
C LYS A 12 9.64 -8.24 9.55
N GLY A 13 10.59 -8.12 10.47
CA GLY A 13 10.73 -6.97 11.36
C GLY A 13 10.95 -5.67 10.58
N LYS A 14 11.86 -5.67 9.61
CA LYS A 14 12.14 -4.49 8.78
C LYS A 14 10.94 -4.05 7.95
N LEU A 15 10.20 -4.99 7.35
CA LEU A 15 9.01 -4.68 6.55
C LEU A 15 7.87 -4.12 7.43
N LEU A 16 7.65 -4.70 8.61
CA LEU A 16 6.64 -4.19 9.55
C LEU A 16 7.02 -2.80 10.09
N LEU A 17 8.30 -2.57 10.39
CA LEU A 17 8.80 -1.27 10.81
C LEU A 17 8.63 -0.22 9.69
N PHE A 18 8.92 -0.60 8.45
CA PHE A 18 8.66 0.23 7.28
C PHE A 18 7.17 0.55 7.12
N LEU A 19 6.25 -0.36 7.45
CA LEU A 19 4.81 -0.09 7.35
C LEU A 19 4.20 0.62 8.56
N SER A 20 4.94 0.68 9.68
CA SER A 20 4.46 1.28 10.92
C SER A 20 4.00 2.74 10.81
N PRO A 21 4.63 3.62 10.00
CA PRO A 21 4.16 4.99 9.86
C PRO A 21 2.76 5.05 9.25
N LEU A 22 2.42 4.11 8.36
CA LEU A 22 1.12 4.05 7.70
C LEU A 22 0.01 3.77 8.71
N VAL A 23 0.23 2.79 9.60
CA VAL A 23 -0.70 2.45 10.69
C VAL A 23 -0.81 3.60 11.69
N LEU A 24 0.32 4.20 12.06
CA LEU A 24 0.34 5.32 13.00
C LEU A 24 -0.46 6.50 12.45
N LEU A 25 -0.24 6.88 11.19
CA LEU A 25 -0.98 7.96 10.53
C LEU A 25 -2.49 7.68 10.50
N THR A 26 -2.90 6.46 10.18
CA THR A 26 -4.34 6.13 10.23
C THR A 26 -4.94 6.27 11.62
N SER A 27 -4.20 5.91 12.67
CA SER A 27 -4.71 6.05 14.03
C SER A 27 -4.77 7.51 14.48
N MET A 28 -3.75 8.32 14.16
CA MET A 28 -3.65 9.71 14.58
C MET A 28 -4.79 10.56 14.05
N VAL A 29 -5.22 10.33 12.81
CA VAL A 29 -6.27 11.10 12.15
C VAL A 29 -7.58 11.14 12.95
N TRP A 30 -7.92 10.06 13.66
CA TRP A 30 -9.16 9.98 14.46
C TRP A 30 -9.11 10.73 15.79
N PHE A 31 -7.91 11.03 16.30
CA PHE A 31 -7.71 11.63 17.62
C PHE A 31 -7.17 13.07 17.54
N THR A 32 -7.13 13.65 16.35
CA THR A 32 -6.61 15.00 16.10
C THR A 32 -7.72 15.94 15.63
N SER A 33 -7.52 17.26 15.80
CA SER A 33 -8.49 18.27 15.36
C SER A 33 -8.61 18.30 13.83
N ASP A 34 -9.78 18.70 13.31
CA ASP A 34 -10.14 18.54 11.88
C ASP A 34 -9.09 19.09 10.91
N PHE A 35 -8.55 20.28 11.15
CA PHE A 35 -7.50 20.88 10.31
C PHE A 35 -6.20 20.07 10.29
N THR A 36 -5.81 19.51 11.45
CA THR A 36 -4.60 18.68 11.55
C THR A 36 -4.82 17.28 11.01
N ALA A 37 -6.00 16.71 11.23
CA ALA A 37 -6.44 15.43 10.69
C ALA A 37 -6.41 15.44 9.15
N GLN A 38 -6.85 16.53 8.52
CA GLN A 38 -6.82 16.69 7.07
C GLN A 38 -5.38 16.66 6.54
N LYS A 39 -4.45 17.39 7.17
CA LYS A 39 -3.02 17.37 6.80
C LYS A 39 -2.40 15.99 6.97
N LEU A 40 -2.71 15.30 8.08
CA LEU A 40 -2.29 13.92 8.31
C LEU A 40 -2.84 12.99 7.23
N ALA A 41 -4.06 13.24 6.75
CA ALA A 41 -4.67 12.43 5.71
C ALA A 41 -4.01 12.58 4.34
N TYR A 42 -3.59 13.80 3.98
CA TYR A 42 -2.73 14.00 2.82
C TYR A 42 -1.36 13.36 2.98
N LEU A 43 -0.76 13.47 4.17
CA LEU A 43 0.55 12.88 4.44
C LEU A 43 0.49 11.35 4.34
N PHE A 44 -0.58 10.73 4.84
CA PHE A 44 -0.86 9.31 4.66
C PHE A 44 -0.90 8.93 3.17
N GLN A 45 -1.60 9.71 2.34
CA GLN A 45 -1.72 9.41 0.92
C GLN A 45 -0.39 9.55 0.17
N ILE A 46 0.40 10.57 0.50
CA ILE A 46 1.77 10.76 -0.04
C ILE A 46 2.65 9.58 0.39
N TYR A 47 2.59 9.19 1.65
CA TYR A 47 3.39 8.07 2.15
C TYR A 47 2.99 6.76 1.46
N LEU A 48 1.69 6.48 1.34
CA LEU A 48 1.17 5.31 0.66
C LEU A 48 1.61 5.29 -0.82
N SER A 49 1.49 6.39 -1.55
CA SER A 49 1.91 6.45 -2.96
C SER A 49 3.43 6.24 -3.12
N LEU A 50 4.25 6.83 -2.25
CA LEU A 50 5.70 6.59 -2.22
C LEU A 50 6.02 5.12 -1.97
N THR A 51 5.38 4.49 -0.97
CA THR A 51 5.61 3.06 -0.66
C THR A 51 5.26 2.16 -1.84
N LEU A 52 4.15 2.42 -2.55
CA LEU A 52 3.75 1.65 -3.72
C LEU A 52 4.66 1.90 -4.93
N CYS A 53 5.19 3.11 -5.09
CA CYS A 53 6.21 3.42 -6.09
C CYS A 53 7.50 2.62 -5.85
N PHE A 54 7.97 2.55 -4.60
CA PHE A 54 9.10 1.70 -4.23
C PHE A 54 8.83 0.22 -4.51
N ILE A 55 7.63 -0.28 -4.22
CA ILE A 55 7.24 -1.67 -4.52
C ILE A 55 7.25 -1.92 -6.03
N SER A 56 6.75 -0.99 -6.83
CA SER A 56 6.80 -1.10 -8.30
C SER A 56 8.23 -1.18 -8.82
N GLY A 57 9.10 -0.26 -8.36
CA GLY A 57 10.52 -0.27 -8.73
C GLY A 57 11.23 -1.57 -8.31
N PHE A 58 10.92 -2.09 -7.12
CA PHE A 58 11.42 -3.38 -6.67
C PHE A 58 10.98 -4.53 -7.57
N LEU A 59 9.68 -4.62 -7.92
CA LEU A 59 9.16 -5.65 -8.83
C LEU A 59 9.81 -5.56 -10.21
N TRP A 60 10.05 -4.34 -10.71
CA TRP A 60 10.75 -4.13 -11.97
C TRP A 60 12.19 -4.64 -11.89
N SER A 61 12.92 -4.33 -10.82
CA SER A 61 14.29 -4.82 -10.61
C SER A 61 14.33 -6.35 -10.55
N GLN A 62 13.40 -6.98 -9.83
CA GLN A 62 13.34 -8.44 -9.74
C GLN A 62 12.95 -9.10 -11.06
N SER A 63 12.13 -8.43 -11.88
CA SER A 63 11.76 -8.94 -13.20
C SER A 63 12.96 -9.13 -14.13
N GLY A 64 13.98 -8.27 -14.02
CA GLY A 64 15.21 -8.39 -14.79
C GLY A 64 16.07 -9.57 -14.35
N LEU A 65 16.19 -9.79 -13.03
CA LEU A 65 16.98 -10.89 -12.46
C LEU A 65 16.38 -12.26 -12.78
N PHE A 66 15.06 -12.40 -12.64
CA PHE A 66 14.37 -13.69 -12.85
C PHE A 66 13.82 -13.87 -14.27
N LYS A 67 14.09 -12.94 -15.19
CA LYS A 67 13.56 -12.91 -16.57
C LYS A 67 12.03 -13.15 -16.63
N ALA A 68 11.31 -12.61 -15.66
CA ALA A 68 9.89 -12.85 -15.46
C ALA A 68 9.06 -11.64 -15.94
N ALA A 69 8.57 -11.70 -17.18
CA ALA A 69 7.77 -10.62 -17.78
C ALA A 69 6.53 -10.27 -16.94
N ASN A 70 5.88 -11.25 -16.32
CA ASN A 70 4.70 -11.04 -15.48
C ASN A 70 4.96 -10.11 -14.29
N LEU A 71 6.15 -10.18 -13.67
CA LEU A 71 6.53 -9.28 -12.57
C LEU A 71 6.70 -7.85 -13.07
N ARG A 72 7.22 -7.68 -14.30
CA ARG A 72 7.35 -6.38 -14.94
C ARG A 72 6.00 -5.76 -15.23
N TYR A 73 5.06 -6.53 -15.81
CA TYR A 73 3.70 -6.07 -16.05
C TYR A 73 2.99 -5.67 -14.74
N LEU A 74 3.09 -6.48 -13.70
CA LEU A 74 2.52 -6.16 -12.39
C LEU A 74 3.11 -4.87 -11.81
N GLY A 75 4.44 -4.72 -11.85
CA GLY A 75 5.12 -3.49 -11.43
C GLY A 75 4.64 -2.27 -12.21
N SER A 76 4.53 -2.36 -13.54
CA SER A 76 4.03 -1.27 -14.38
C SER A 76 2.58 -0.88 -14.08
N ILE A 77 1.70 -1.86 -13.83
CA ILE A 77 0.30 -1.59 -13.45
C ILE A 77 0.24 -0.84 -12.11
N ILE A 78 1.02 -1.30 -11.12
CA ILE A 78 1.10 -0.62 -9.81
C ILE A 78 1.62 0.81 -9.98
N LEU A 79 2.65 1.03 -10.81
CA LEU A 79 3.17 2.37 -11.09
C LEU A 79 2.11 3.28 -11.72
N LEU A 80 1.41 2.78 -12.74
CA LEU A 80 0.42 3.56 -13.48
C LEU A 80 -0.76 3.96 -12.58
N VAL A 81 -1.24 3.03 -11.76
CA VAL A 81 -2.34 3.30 -10.81
C VAL A 81 -1.88 4.25 -9.70
N THR A 82 -0.65 4.12 -9.21
CA THR A 82 -0.14 5.02 -8.17
C THR A 82 0.01 6.45 -8.68
N LEU A 83 0.54 6.64 -9.89
CA LEU A 83 0.64 7.96 -10.51
C LEU A 83 -0.74 8.57 -10.78
N SER A 84 -1.67 7.79 -11.33
CA SER A 84 -3.04 8.28 -11.57
C SER A 84 -3.77 8.60 -10.27
N SER A 85 -3.58 7.80 -9.22
CA SER A 85 -4.14 8.06 -7.89
C SER A 85 -3.58 9.34 -7.27
N GLY A 86 -2.26 9.57 -7.37
CA GLY A 86 -1.63 10.79 -6.87
C GLY A 86 -2.14 12.03 -7.62
N PHE A 87 -2.28 11.93 -8.94
CA PHE A 87 -2.82 13.01 -9.76
C PHE A 87 -4.29 13.33 -9.41
N LEU A 88 -5.14 12.30 -9.28
CA LEU A 88 -6.53 12.44 -8.85
C LEU A 88 -6.64 13.12 -7.47
N SER A 89 -5.75 12.78 -6.54
CA SER A 89 -5.79 13.33 -5.18
C SER A 89 -5.31 14.77 -5.07
N ILE A 90 -4.43 15.22 -5.98
CA ILE A 90 -3.99 16.61 -6.05
C ILE A 90 -5.04 17.49 -6.73
N LEU A 91 -5.70 16.98 -7.78
CA LEU A 91 -6.60 17.79 -8.61
C LEU A 91 -8.07 17.77 -8.20
N LEU A 92 -8.55 16.67 -7.61
CA LEU A 92 -9.97 16.50 -7.28
C LEU A 92 -10.14 16.35 -5.77
N ILE A 93 -10.21 15.10 -5.29
CA ILE A 93 -10.50 14.76 -3.90
C ILE A 93 -9.64 13.54 -3.55
N PRO A 94 -8.96 13.53 -2.38
CA PRO A 94 -8.16 12.41 -1.87
C PRO A 94 -8.85 11.03 -1.93
N VAL A 95 -10.18 11.04 -1.74
CA VAL A 95 -11.07 9.87 -1.76
C VAL A 95 -10.94 9.08 -3.06
N TYR A 96 -10.94 9.74 -4.21
CA TYR A 96 -10.87 9.04 -5.50
C TYR A 96 -9.55 8.31 -5.67
N GLY A 97 -8.43 8.93 -5.28
CA GLY A 97 -7.13 8.28 -5.31
C GLY A 97 -7.06 7.08 -4.36
N LEU A 98 -7.62 7.19 -3.15
CA LEU A 98 -7.67 6.09 -2.18
C LEU A 98 -8.52 4.91 -2.67
N ILE A 99 -9.69 5.17 -3.28
CA ILE A 99 -10.55 4.14 -3.87
C ILE A 99 -9.82 3.40 -4.99
N MET A 100 -9.12 4.13 -5.88
CA MET A 100 -8.35 3.53 -6.98
C MET A 100 -7.27 2.58 -6.45
N ILE A 101 -6.52 2.98 -5.42
CA ILE A 101 -5.50 2.13 -4.79
C ILE A 101 -6.16 0.90 -4.12
N LEU A 102 -7.30 1.08 -3.46
CA LEU A 102 -8.02 -0.02 -2.81
C LEU A 102 -8.47 -1.09 -3.82
N ILE A 103 -9.04 -0.67 -4.95
CA ILE A 103 -9.47 -1.57 -6.03
C ILE A 103 -8.28 -2.37 -6.57
N LEU A 104 -7.13 -1.71 -6.78
CA LEU A 104 -5.91 -2.38 -7.22
C LEU A 104 -5.45 -3.45 -6.21
N LEU A 105 -5.35 -3.10 -4.93
CA LEU A 105 -4.87 -4.01 -3.89
C LEU A 105 -5.78 -5.22 -3.69
N LEU A 106 -7.10 -5.01 -3.80
CA LEU A 106 -8.09 -6.09 -3.82
C LEU A 106 -7.95 -6.95 -5.09
N GLY A 107 -7.81 -6.33 -6.26
CA GLY A 107 -7.60 -7.03 -7.53
C GLY A 107 -6.37 -7.93 -7.49
N ILE A 108 -5.25 -7.44 -6.96
CA ILE A 108 -4.00 -8.23 -6.79
C ILE A 108 -4.23 -9.43 -5.87
N ARG A 109 -5.07 -9.31 -4.84
CA ARG A 109 -5.38 -10.42 -3.94
C ARG A 109 -6.21 -11.51 -4.62
N PHE A 110 -7.15 -11.12 -5.49
CA PHE A 110 -8.00 -12.08 -6.22
C PHE A 110 -7.31 -12.67 -7.44
N LEU A 111 -6.33 -11.99 -8.03
CA LEU A 111 -5.47 -12.59 -9.04
C LEU A 111 -4.61 -13.69 -8.40
N GLN A 112 -4.84 -14.92 -8.82
CA GLN A 112 -3.94 -16.02 -8.47
C GLN A 112 -2.56 -15.73 -9.09
N LEU A 113 -1.54 -15.58 -8.24
CA LEU A 113 -0.17 -15.43 -8.72
C LEU A 113 0.22 -16.68 -9.53
N PRO A 114 0.74 -16.51 -10.76
CA PRO A 114 1.13 -17.64 -11.60
C PRO A 114 2.17 -18.52 -10.90
N ASP A 115 2.12 -19.83 -11.13
CA ASP A 115 2.93 -20.81 -10.39
C ASP A 115 4.44 -20.57 -10.49
N ARG A 116 4.91 -19.93 -11.58
CA ARG A 116 6.31 -19.48 -11.72
C ARG A 116 6.74 -18.46 -10.67
N ILE A 117 5.83 -17.68 -10.10
CA ILE A 117 6.15 -16.74 -9.01
C ILE A 117 6.26 -17.48 -7.68
N LYS A 118 5.44 -18.54 -7.50
CA LYS A 118 5.51 -19.40 -6.30
C LYS A 118 6.81 -20.19 -6.21
N THR A 119 7.46 -20.45 -7.34
CA THR A 119 8.80 -21.07 -7.37
C THR A 119 9.93 -20.08 -7.13
N ILE A 120 9.71 -18.78 -7.39
CA ILE A 120 10.71 -17.72 -7.19
C ILE A 120 10.74 -17.24 -5.73
N PHE A 121 9.58 -17.09 -5.10
CA PHE A 121 9.48 -16.61 -3.72
C PHE A 121 9.11 -17.72 -2.75
N PRO A 122 9.77 -17.81 -1.58
CA PRO A 122 9.43 -18.80 -0.58
C PRO A 122 8.03 -18.54 -0.02
N LEU A 123 7.36 -19.61 0.40
CA LEU A 123 5.97 -19.59 0.84
C LEU A 123 5.72 -18.62 2.02
N TRP A 124 6.66 -18.55 2.96
CA TRP A 124 6.57 -17.62 4.10
C TRP A 124 6.54 -16.15 3.66
N PHE A 125 7.24 -15.80 2.56
CA PHE A 125 7.30 -14.44 2.04
C PHE A 125 5.98 -14.07 1.35
N LEU A 126 5.41 -14.99 0.57
CA LEU A 126 4.08 -14.82 -0.03
C LEU A 126 2.99 -14.61 1.03
N GLN A 127 3.03 -15.39 2.12
CA GLN A 127 2.12 -15.20 3.25
C GLN A 127 2.30 -13.83 3.92
N LEU A 128 3.54 -13.37 4.08
CA LEU A 128 3.84 -12.06 4.64
C LEU A 128 3.28 -10.93 3.77
N VAL A 129 3.51 -10.98 2.45
CA VAL A 129 2.98 -10.00 1.49
C VAL A 129 1.45 -9.95 1.55
N ASN A 130 0.77 -11.10 1.63
CA ASN A 130 -0.68 -11.12 1.75
C ASN A 130 -1.17 -10.49 3.06
N LYS A 131 -0.51 -10.77 4.20
CA LYS A 131 -0.83 -10.11 5.48
C LYS A 131 -0.64 -8.60 5.41
N ILE A 132 0.46 -8.14 4.82
CA ILE A 132 0.74 -6.72 4.61
C ILE A 132 -0.33 -6.09 3.71
N ASN A 133 -0.70 -6.74 2.60
CA ASN A 133 -1.73 -6.24 1.70
C ASN A 133 -3.07 -6.03 2.44
N VAL A 134 -3.51 -7.03 3.22
CA VAL A 134 -4.72 -6.90 4.05
C VAL A 134 -4.61 -5.74 5.04
N MET A 135 -3.45 -5.56 5.68
CA MET A 135 -3.24 -4.46 6.63
C MET A 135 -3.33 -3.09 5.93
N ILE A 136 -2.73 -2.94 4.75
CA ILE A 136 -2.84 -1.70 3.95
C ILE A 136 -4.29 -1.44 3.54
N CYS A 137 -5.03 -2.47 3.10
CA CYS A 137 -6.45 -2.33 2.76
C CYS A 137 -7.28 -1.83 3.95
N ILE A 138 -7.05 -2.37 5.15
CA ILE A 138 -7.73 -1.90 6.37
C ILE A 138 -7.39 -0.43 6.64
N CYS A 139 -6.11 -0.05 6.51
CA CYS A 139 -5.68 1.33 6.69
C CYS A 139 -6.38 2.28 5.70
N ILE A 140 -6.48 1.89 4.43
CA ILE A 140 -7.18 2.68 3.41
C ILE A 140 -8.67 2.79 3.73
N LEU A 141 -9.33 1.71 4.16
CA LEU A 141 -10.73 1.73 4.55
C LEU A 141 -11.00 2.68 5.72
N LEU A 142 -10.15 2.66 6.76
CA LEU A 142 -10.25 3.60 7.88
C LEU A 142 -10.07 5.04 7.42
N MET A 143 -9.18 5.27 6.46
CA MET A 143 -8.95 6.60 5.90
C MET A 143 -10.12 7.10 5.05
N LEU A 144 -10.74 6.21 4.28
CA LEU A 144 -11.96 6.50 3.53
C LEU A 144 -13.12 6.82 4.49
N ALA A 145 -13.23 6.08 5.60
CA ALA A 145 -14.24 6.34 6.62
C ALA A 145 -14.06 7.72 7.25
N TYR A 146 -12.82 8.17 7.49
CA TYR A 146 -12.54 9.55 7.91
C TYR A 146 -13.02 10.56 6.87
N TRP A 147 -12.63 10.40 5.60
CA TRP A 147 -13.00 11.34 4.55
C TRP A 147 -14.51 11.42 4.31
N LEU A 148 -15.22 10.29 4.42
CA LEU A 148 -16.66 10.20 4.22
C LEU A 148 -17.45 10.44 5.52
N ASN A 149 -16.78 10.83 6.60
CA ASN A 149 -17.44 11.02 7.89
C ASN A 149 -18.37 12.25 7.85
N PRO A 150 -19.69 12.09 8.04
CA PRO A 150 -20.63 13.21 8.03
C PRO A 150 -20.46 14.16 9.22
N TYR A 151 -19.86 13.71 10.32
CA TYR A 151 -19.74 14.51 11.54
C TYR A 151 -18.62 15.55 11.47
N SER A 152 -17.44 15.16 10.95
CA SER A 152 -16.31 16.08 10.73
C SER A 152 -16.32 16.74 9.34
N ASN A 153 -17.13 16.18 8.42
CA ASN A 153 -17.35 16.67 7.05
C ASN A 153 -16.09 17.23 6.36
N PRO A 154 -14.98 16.46 6.29
CA PRO A 154 -13.69 16.98 5.82
C PRO A 154 -13.71 17.34 4.33
N LEU A 155 -14.72 16.89 3.59
CA LEU A 155 -14.93 17.20 2.18
C LEU A 155 -15.56 18.57 1.94
N SER A 156 -16.20 19.17 2.94
CA SER A 156 -16.80 20.52 2.83
C SER A 156 -15.78 21.65 2.78
N TYR A 157 -14.52 21.36 3.07
CA TYR A 157 -13.43 22.34 3.05
C TYR A 157 -12.76 22.47 1.67
N PHE A 158 -13.35 21.88 0.62
CA PHE A 158 -12.89 21.91 -0.78
C PHE A 158 -13.89 22.60 -1.69
#